data_AF-A0A968PD62-F1
#
_entry.id   AF-A0A968PD62-F1
#
_cell.length_a   1.000
_cell.length_b   1.000
_cell.length_c   1.000
_cell.angle_alpha   90.00
_cell.angle_beta   90.00
_cell.angle_gamma   90.00
#
_symmetry.space_group_name_H-M   'P 1'
#
loop_
_entity.id
_entity.type
_entity.pdbx_description
1 polymer ?
#
loop_
_entity_poly.entity_id
_entity_poly.type
_entity_poly.pdbx_seq_one_letter_code
_entity_poly.pdbx_strand_id
1 'polypeptide(L)'
;MPWPADIQALTIPGERNGDQLITIEAFDDLPDRPLSLVALTVNDVPVRISGSSSHRFTAFVPAELAAAPTLTLRLRPALTGGQEPTPGVVEQATIAPARTYRWSRDESQIVFPGLGRGDWRVDLAIVAAHPNGQPVEARIYANGTALANLPDHGELRRVSLLVPASLMANGDLEITLRSNTYDDPRPLGLFVEGVRVAPAGVTSTLQPVPPGGVLLAGLTTVLGLYACLVVLFRGLYPPAAPQPTRAVWGAAAGAVLVIGVLAWALAAHRFPTSFMLPGVAGLVAWSVLLLVALRWLLLRVFPSARFTHAILLLFFVSYWLKAVGMLYPYFIAIDVHWHMARVRWILDGQLPLLYGTNSPLNESTMPVAEWGVNRPVIPYSPYFHMFATLFALSPWSLEFTNEYVQCAGWIPAGS
;
A
#
# COMPACT_ATOMS: atom_id res chain seq x y z
N MET A 1 -30.25 0.24 -12.86
CA MET A 1 -31.39 -0.66 -13.16
C MET A 1 -32.24 -0.79 -11.92
N PRO A 2 -33.55 -0.61 -12.03
CA PRO A 2 -34.44 -0.65 -10.88
C PRO A 2 -34.42 -2.04 -10.24
N TRP A 3 -34.40 -2.08 -8.91
CA TRP A 3 -34.53 -3.30 -8.13
C TRP A 3 -35.99 -3.42 -7.67
N PRO A 4 -36.77 -4.40 -8.15
CA PRO A 4 -38.17 -4.55 -7.76
C PRO A 4 -38.32 -4.73 -6.25
N ALA A 5 -39.21 -3.96 -5.62
CA ALA A 5 -39.36 -3.93 -4.16
C ALA A 5 -39.82 -5.27 -3.56
N ASP A 6 -40.41 -6.15 -4.37
CA ASP A 6 -40.94 -7.45 -3.97
C ASP A 6 -39.92 -8.59 -4.02
N ILE A 7 -38.71 -8.37 -4.56
CA ILE A 7 -37.70 -9.42 -4.74
C ILE A 7 -36.46 -9.21 -3.88
N GLN A 8 -35.99 -10.28 -3.24
CA GLN A 8 -34.74 -10.29 -2.47
C GLN A 8 -33.48 -10.49 -3.31
N ALA A 9 -33.65 -10.92 -4.56
CA ALA A 9 -32.55 -11.17 -5.47
C ALA A 9 -32.86 -10.66 -6.88
N LEU A 10 -31.89 -9.98 -7.48
CA LEU A 10 -31.97 -9.44 -8.83
C LEU A 10 -31.01 -10.22 -9.74
N THR A 11 -31.55 -10.93 -10.73
CA THR A 11 -30.76 -11.63 -11.75
C THR A 11 -30.65 -10.80 -13.01
N ILE A 12 -29.42 -10.66 -13.51
CA ILE A 12 -29.10 -9.82 -14.67
C ILE A 12 -28.17 -10.56 -15.65
N PRO A 13 -28.06 -10.09 -16.91
CA PRO A 13 -27.07 -10.61 -17.83
C PRO A 13 -25.63 -10.41 -17.31
N GLY A 14 -24.85 -11.48 -17.36
CA GLY A 14 -23.43 -11.48 -17.04
C GLY A 14 -22.56 -11.33 -18.29
N GLU A 15 -21.57 -12.20 -18.45
CA GLU A 15 -20.57 -12.19 -19.54
C GLU A 15 -19.85 -10.84 -19.66
N ARG A 16 -19.55 -10.23 -18.52
CA ARG A 16 -18.91 -8.92 -18.45
C ARG A 16 -17.40 -9.07 -18.45
N ASN A 17 -16.72 -8.26 -19.26
CA ASN A 17 -15.26 -8.26 -19.36
C ASN A 17 -14.63 -7.45 -18.23
N GLY A 18 -13.71 -8.09 -17.50
CA GLY A 18 -12.94 -7.49 -16.42
C GLY A 18 -13.75 -7.29 -15.13
N ASP A 19 -13.08 -6.73 -14.13
CA ASP A 19 -13.67 -6.45 -12.83
C ASP A 19 -14.84 -5.46 -12.94
N GLN A 20 -15.84 -5.62 -12.09
CA GLN A 20 -17.04 -4.77 -12.06
C GLN A 20 -17.24 -4.14 -10.67
N LEU A 21 -17.86 -2.96 -10.65
CA LEU A 21 -18.40 -2.33 -9.45
C LEU A 21 -19.92 -2.35 -9.52
N ILE A 22 -20.53 -2.82 -8.44
CA ILE A 22 -21.98 -2.77 -8.24
C ILE A 22 -22.27 -1.73 -7.18
N THR A 23 -22.96 -0.66 -7.54
CA THR A 23 -23.49 0.34 -6.62
C THR A 23 -24.94 -0.01 -6.31
N ILE A 24 -25.24 -0.21 -5.03
CA ILE A 24 -26.59 -0.45 -4.50
C ILE A 24 -27.05 0.84 -3.82
N GLU A 25 -28.24 1.31 -4.18
CA GLU A 25 -28.89 2.49 -3.64
C GLU A 25 -30.21 2.07 -2.98
N ALA A 26 -30.39 2.48 -1.73
CA ALA A 26 -31.63 2.29 -0.98
C ALA A 26 -32.58 3.46 -1.23
N PHE A 27 -33.88 3.24 -1.00
CA PHE A 27 -34.86 4.31 -1.05
C PHE A 27 -34.54 5.42 -0.03
N ASP A 28 -34.83 6.67 -0.43
CA ASP A 28 -34.57 7.87 0.38
C ASP A 28 -35.48 7.99 1.61
N ASP A 29 -36.65 7.33 1.61
CA ASP A 29 -37.64 7.39 2.70
C ASP A 29 -37.39 6.39 3.84
N LEU A 30 -36.34 5.58 3.72
CA LEU A 30 -35.96 4.58 4.71
C LEU A 30 -35.21 5.20 5.92
N PRO A 31 -35.26 4.56 7.10
CA PRO A 31 -34.54 5.03 8.29
C PRO A 31 -33.03 5.09 8.06
N ASP A 32 -32.36 5.95 8.83
CA ASP A 32 -30.93 6.26 8.65
C ASP A 32 -30.05 4.99 8.62
N ARG A 33 -29.25 4.85 7.56
CA ARG A 33 -28.36 3.70 7.27
C ARG A 33 -29.05 2.34 7.04
N PRO A 34 -30.02 2.22 6.12
CA PRO A 34 -30.77 0.98 5.91
C PRO A 34 -29.89 -0.17 5.36
N LEU A 35 -28.72 0.15 4.81
CA LEU A 35 -27.77 -0.82 4.24
C LEU A 35 -26.58 -1.16 5.17
N SER A 36 -26.55 -0.64 6.41
CA SER A 36 -25.38 -0.81 7.29
C SER A 36 -25.13 -2.24 7.79
N LEU A 37 -26.17 -3.08 7.78
CA LEU A 37 -26.12 -4.46 8.29
C LEU A 37 -26.31 -5.51 7.19
N VAL A 38 -26.18 -5.13 5.92
CA VAL A 38 -26.33 -6.04 4.79
C VAL A 38 -25.00 -6.29 4.09
N ALA A 39 -24.79 -7.54 3.67
CA ALA A 39 -23.76 -7.93 2.72
C ALA A 39 -24.39 -8.18 1.36
N LEU A 40 -23.60 -7.99 0.30
CA LEU A 40 -23.99 -8.40 -1.04
C LEU A 40 -23.35 -9.74 -1.39
N THR A 41 -24.15 -10.63 -1.97
CA THR A 41 -23.68 -11.83 -2.64
C THR A 41 -23.97 -11.74 -4.13
N VAL A 42 -23.05 -12.24 -4.95
CA VAL A 42 -23.22 -12.38 -6.41
C VAL A 42 -23.05 -13.85 -6.75
N ASN A 43 -24.08 -14.47 -7.31
CA ASN A 43 -24.13 -15.92 -7.54
C ASN A 43 -23.80 -16.73 -6.26
N ASP A 44 -24.39 -16.31 -5.13
CA ASP A 44 -24.17 -16.86 -3.79
C ASP A 44 -22.74 -16.77 -3.23
N VAL A 45 -21.83 -16.09 -3.94
CA VAL A 45 -20.49 -15.76 -3.45
C VAL A 45 -20.52 -14.38 -2.79
N PRO A 46 -20.09 -14.24 -1.52
CA PRO A 46 -20.00 -12.93 -0.88
C PRO A 46 -18.96 -12.06 -1.61
N VAL A 47 -19.35 -10.83 -1.91
CA VAL A 47 -18.48 -9.86 -2.59
C VAL A 47 -18.05 -8.76 -1.63
N ARG A 48 -16.84 -8.22 -1.85
CA ARG A 48 -16.26 -7.21 -0.98
C ARG A 48 -16.98 -5.87 -1.16
N ILE A 49 -17.48 -5.29 -0.08
CA ILE A 49 -17.96 -3.90 -0.07
C ILE A 49 -16.73 -2.98 -0.02
N SER A 50 -16.59 -2.12 -1.02
CA SER A 50 -15.46 -1.19 -1.21
C SER A 50 -15.74 0.20 -0.64
N GLY A 51 -17.00 0.55 -0.42
CA GLY A 51 -17.40 1.79 0.23
C GLY A 51 -18.89 1.78 0.59
N SER A 52 -19.26 2.45 1.67
CA SER A 52 -20.66 2.63 2.05
C SER A 52 -20.91 4.04 2.60
N SER A 53 -22.11 4.54 2.35
CA SER A 53 -22.72 5.71 2.99
C SER A 53 -24.00 5.26 3.72
N SER A 54 -24.85 6.19 4.15
CA SER A 54 -26.14 5.85 4.74
C SER A 54 -27.03 5.08 3.75
N HIS A 55 -27.29 5.62 2.56
CA HIS A 55 -28.23 5.02 1.59
C HIS A 55 -27.58 4.34 0.40
N ARG A 56 -26.24 4.26 0.34
CA ARG A 56 -25.53 3.66 -0.80
C ARG A 56 -24.39 2.79 -0.33
N PHE A 57 -24.14 1.67 -1.00
CA PHE A 57 -22.82 1.03 -0.94
C PHE A 57 -22.36 0.57 -2.31
N THR A 58 -21.05 0.38 -2.45
CA THR A 58 -20.42 -0.13 -3.67
C THR A 58 -19.68 -1.41 -3.35
N ALA A 59 -19.93 -2.46 -4.14
CA ALA A 59 -19.28 -3.75 -4.02
C ALA A 59 -18.44 -4.07 -5.26
N PHE A 60 -17.29 -4.71 -5.02
CA PHE A 60 -16.37 -5.15 -6.06
C PHE A 60 -16.67 -6.60 -6.47
N VAL A 61 -16.84 -6.83 -7.77
CA VAL A 61 -17.08 -8.14 -8.37
C VAL A 61 -15.88 -8.51 -9.24
N PRO A 62 -15.12 -9.56 -8.87
CA PRO A 62 -13.97 -10.01 -9.65
C PRO A 62 -14.36 -10.45 -11.06
N ALA A 63 -13.44 -10.29 -12.01
CA ALA A 63 -13.63 -10.68 -13.41
C ALA A 63 -14.12 -12.13 -13.59
N GLU A 64 -13.64 -13.07 -12.76
CA GLU A 64 -14.04 -14.48 -12.83
C GLU A 64 -15.53 -14.67 -12.51
N LEU A 65 -16.04 -13.91 -11.54
CA LEU A 65 -17.44 -13.94 -11.14
C LEU A 65 -18.32 -13.18 -12.15
N ALA A 66 -17.81 -12.07 -12.68
CA ALA A 66 -18.47 -11.24 -13.69
C ALA A 66 -18.62 -11.93 -15.07
N ALA A 67 -17.73 -12.88 -15.39
CA ALA A 67 -17.75 -13.66 -16.62
C ALA A 67 -18.85 -14.74 -16.66
N ALA A 68 -19.53 -15.02 -15.55
CA ALA A 68 -20.64 -15.97 -15.51
C ALA A 68 -21.77 -15.55 -16.47
N PRO A 69 -22.56 -16.48 -17.05
CA PRO A 69 -23.64 -16.14 -17.98
C PRO A 69 -24.70 -15.20 -17.38
N THR A 70 -24.91 -15.32 -16.07
CA THR A 70 -25.83 -14.48 -15.31
C THR A 70 -25.20 -14.07 -13.98
N LEU A 71 -25.60 -12.90 -13.48
CA LEU A 71 -25.23 -12.43 -12.15
C LEU A 71 -26.50 -12.31 -11.31
N THR A 72 -26.59 -13.09 -10.24
CA THR A 72 -27.69 -13.02 -9.27
C THR A 72 -27.21 -12.25 -8.05
N LEU A 73 -27.67 -11.02 -7.92
CA LEU A 73 -27.38 -10.13 -6.80
C LEU A 73 -28.35 -10.43 -5.67
N ARG A 74 -27.88 -10.74 -4.46
CA ARG A 74 -28.74 -10.99 -3.30
C ARG A 74 -28.15 -10.33 -2.06
N LEU A 75 -28.99 -9.58 -1.33
CA LEU A 75 -28.63 -9.08 -0.02
C LEU A 75 -28.74 -10.21 1.02
N ARG A 76 -27.76 -10.28 1.91
CA ARG A 76 -27.73 -11.18 3.06
C ARG A 76 -27.39 -10.40 4.33
N PRO A 77 -27.61 -10.96 5.53
CA PRO A 77 -27.09 -10.36 6.74
C PRO A 77 -25.57 -10.21 6.65
N ALA A 78 -25.03 -9.06 7.09
CA ALA A 78 -23.59 -8.84 7.09
C ALA A 78 -22.84 -9.78 8.06
N LEU A 79 -23.55 -10.30 9.06
CA LEU A 79 -23.01 -11.15 10.11
C LEU A 79 -23.73 -12.50 10.11
N THR A 80 -22.98 -13.58 10.38
CA THR A 80 -23.55 -14.92 10.46
C THR A 80 -24.58 -15.00 11.59
N GLY A 81 -25.79 -15.45 11.29
CA GLY A 81 -26.90 -15.51 12.25
C GLY A 81 -27.66 -14.18 12.41
N GLY A 82 -27.31 -13.13 11.65
CA GLY A 82 -28.08 -11.89 11.59
C GLY A 82 -29.45 -12.07 10.95
N GLN A 83 -30.33 -11.09 11.17
CA GLN A 83 -31.68 -11.10 10.60
C GLN A 83 -31.61 -10.85 9.07
N GLU A 84 -32.37 -11.67 8.31
CA GLU A 84 -32.46 -11.52 6.85
C GLU A 84 -32.97 -10.11 6.47
N PRO A 85 -32.34 -9.44 5.48
CA PRO A 85 -32.77 -8.14 5.01
C PRO A 85 -34.22 -8.18 4.51
N THR A 86 -35.02 -7.20 4.91
CA THR A 86 -36.40 -7.08 4.42
C THR A 86 -36.38 -6.75 2.92
N PRO A 87 -37.27 -7.35 2.09
CA PRO A 87 -37.47 -6.88 0.71
C PRO A 87 -37.84 -5.40 0.67
N GLY A 88 -37.55 -4.73 -0.44
CA GLY A 88 -37.91 -3.32 -0.64
C GLY A 88 -36.95 -2.31 -0.03
N VAL A 89 -35.78 -2.75 0.44
CA VAL A 89 -34.73 -1.84 0.94
C VAL A 89 -33.94 -1.19 -0.21
N VAL A 90 -33.82 -1.87 -1.34
CA VAL A 90 -33.03 -1.40 -2.51
C VAL A 90 -33.94 -0.79 -3.55
N GLU A 91 -33.62 0.43 -3.98
CA GLU A 91 -34.27 1.10 -5.10
C GLU A 91 -33.61 0.73 -6.43
N GLN A 92 -32.27 0.78 -6.46
CA GLN A 92 -31.51 0.66 -7.69
C GLN A 92 -30.18 -0.08 -7.48
N ALA A 93 -29.83 -0.90 -8.47
CA ALA A 93 -28.47 -1.38 -8.68
C ALA A 93 -27.87 -0.74 -9.94
N THR A 94 -26.62 -0.28 -9.86
CA THR A 94 -25.87 0.22 -11.02
C THR A 94 -24.60 -0.60 -11.16
N ILE A 95 -24.33 -1.12 -12.36
CA ILE A 95 -23.12 -1.88 -12.64
C ILE A 95 -22.28 -1.12 -13.65
N ALA A 96 -21.01 -0.95 -13.31
CA ALA A 96 -20.01 -0.34 -14.17
C ALA A 96 -18.72 -1.15 -14.12
N PRO A 97 -17.88 -1.09 -15.17
CA PRO A 97 -16.52 -1.61 -15.10
C PRO A 97 -15.78 -0.99 -13.91
N ALA A 98 -15.10 -1.82 -13.13
CA ALA A 98 -14.23 -1.34 -12.06
C ALA A 98 -13.05 -0.61 -12.69
N ARG A 99 -12.94 0.68 -12.42
CA ARG A 99 -11.80 1.49 -12.84
C ARG A 99 -11.05 1.94 -11.61
N THR A 100 -9.74 1.77 -11.64
CA THR A 100 -8.87 2.39 -10.65
C THR A 100 -8.65 3.82 -11.08
N TYR A 101 -9.02 4.77 -10.24
CA TYR A 101 -8.79 6.18 -10.48
C TYR A 101 -8.48 6.90 -9.17
N ARG A 102 -7.90 8.09 -9.28
CA ARG A 102 -7.79 9.04 -8.18
C ARG A 102 -8.12 10.43 -8.69
N TRP A 103 -8.80 11.20 -7.85
CA TRP A 103 -8.93 12.64 -8.04
C TRP A 103 -7.69 13.33 -7.48
N SER A 104 -7.11 14.26 -8.26
CA SER A 104 -6.16 15.23 -7.73
C SER A 104 -6.87 16.23 -6.82
N ARG A 105 -6.09 17.02 -6.09
CA ARG A 105 -6.55 18.26 -5.46
C ARG A 105 -6.17 19.45 -6.34
N ASP A 106 -6.16 20.65 -5.76
CA ASP A 106 -5.66 21.89 -6.33
C ASP A 106 -4.22 21.74 -6.83
N GLU A 107 -3.37 21.11 -6.03
CA GLU A 107 -2.05 20.66 -6.40
C GLU A 107 -1.86 19.20 -6.00
N SER A 108 -1.30 18.40 -6.90
CA SER A 108 -0.98 17.00 -6.62
C SER A 108 0.28 16.58 -7.34
N GLN A 109 1.04 15.70 -6.70
CA GLN A 109 2.34 15.28 -7.16
C GLN A 109 2.35 13.77 -7.38
N ILE A 110 2.89 13.35 -8.50
CA ILE A 110 3.20 11.95 -8.79
C ILE A 110 4.71 11.85 -8.92
N VAL A 111 5.34 11.05 -8.06
CA VAL A 111 6.80 10.96 -7.96
C VAL A 111 7.27 9.60 -8.46
N PHE A 112 8.21 9.63 -9.41
CA PHE A 112 8.95 8.48 -9.90
C PHE A 112 10.42 8.61 -9.50
N PRO A 113 10.79 8.10 -8.32
CA PRO A 113 12.17 8.22 -7.83
C PRO A 113 13.09 7.31 -8.64
N GLY A 114 14.29 7.79 -8.91
CA GLY A 114 15.37 6.99 -9.45
C GLY A 114 15.14 6.43 -10.85
N LEU A 115 14.36 7.12 -11.69
CA LEU A 115 14.20 6.75 -13.10
C LEU A 115 15.51 6.87 -13.87
N GLY A 116 16.38 7.81 -13.47
CA GLY A 116 17.63 8.12 -14.17
C GLY A 116 17.48 9.26 -15.17
N ARG A 117 18.61 9.63 -15.77
CA ARG A 117 18.71 10.77 -16.69
C ARG A 117 18.26 10.39 -18.10
N GLY A 118 17.97 11.40 -18.93
CA GLY A 118 17.56 11.23 -20.32
C GLY A 118 16.16 11.75 -20.58
N ASP A 119 15.70 11.64 -21.83
CA ASP A 119 14.35 12.00 -22.20
C ASP A 119 13.37 10.90 -21.78
N TRP A 120 12.19 11.31 -21.32
CA TRP A 120 11.13 10.41 -20.88
C TRP A 120 9.80 10.80 -21.51
N ARG A 121 9.01 9.80 -21.91
CA ARG A 121 7.61 9.96 -22.29
C ARG A 121 6.73 9.64 -21.08
N VAL A 122 5.79 10.53 -20.81
CA VAL A 122 4.76 10.36 -19.78
C VAL A 122 3.41 10.31 -20.48
N ASP A 123 2.70 9.19 -20.32
CA ASP A 123 1.36 8.99 -20.84
C ASP A 123 0.37 9.03 -19.67
N LEU A 124 -0.51 10.04 -19.66
CA LEU A 124 -1.54 10.25 -18.63
C LEU A 124 -2.91 9.94 -19.21
N ALA A 125 -3.69 9.09 -18.54
CA ALA A 125 -5.11 8.86 -18.84
C ALA A 125 -5.96 9.65 -17.85
N ILE A 126 -6.60 10.72 -18.33
CA ILE A 126 -7.24 11.74 -17.50
C ILE A 126 -8.60 12.18 -18.04
N VAL A 127 -9.46 12.70 -17.15
CA VAL A 127 -10.63 13.51 -17.50
C VAL A 127 -10.42 14.91 -16.93
N ALA A 128 -10.46 15.93 -17.80
CA ALA A 128 -10.30 17.33 -17.44
C ALA A 128 -11.65 18.02 -17.46
N ALA A 129 -12.58 17.54 -16.64
CA ALA A 129 -13.87 18.18 -16.42
C ALA A 129 -14.35 17.96 -14.98
N HIS A 130 -14.94 19.00 -14.41
CA HIS A 130 -15.68 18.87 -13.16
C HIS A 130 -17.12 18.38 -13.42
N PRO A 131 -17.71 17.59 -12.51
CA PRO A 131 -19.10 17.16 -12.61
C PRO A 131 -20.11 18.30 -12.74
N ASN A 132 -19.79 19.47 -12.17
CA ASN A 132 -20.63 20.67 -12.22
C ASN A 132 -20.46 21.51 -13.51
N GLY A 133 -19.61 21.07 -14.45
CA GLY A 133 -19.34 21.77 -15.71
C GLY A 133 -18.44 23.01 -15.61
N GLN A 134 -17.90 23.33 -14.43
CA GLN A 134 -16.92 24.41 -14.30
C GLN A 134 -15.57 24.03 -14.91
N PRO A 135 -14.80 25.02 -15.42
CA PRO A 135 -13.52 24.76 -16.04
C PRO A 135 -12.49 24.23 -15.03
N VAL A 136 -11.67 23.28 -15.46
CA VAL A 136 -10.63 22.65 -14.63
C VAL A 136 -9.33 23.46 -14.70
N GLU A 137 -9.06 24.08 -15.85
CA GLU A 137 -7.84 24.89 -16.11
C GLU A 137 -6.54 24.15 -15.75
N ALA A 138 -6.51 22.86 -16.07
CA ALA A 138 -5.45 21.97 -15.64
C ALA A 138 -4.10 22.27 -16.30
N ARG A 139 -3.03 22.24 -15.49
CA ARG A 139 -1.65 22.46 -15.92
C ARG A 139 -0.76 21.33 -15.42
N ILE A 140 0.14 20.88 -16.26
CA ILE A 140 1.09 19.81 -15.95
C ILE A 140 2.50 20.38 -15.93
N TYR A 141 3.23 20.05 -14.87
CA TYR A 141 4.63 20.39 -14.70
C TYR A 141 5.45 19.12 -14.56
N ALA A 142 6.70 19.15 -15.03
CA ALA A 142 7.71 18.16 -14.68
C ALA A 142 8.88 18.84 -13.97
N ASN A 143 9.21 18.35 -12.78
CA ASN A 143 10.28 18.88 -11.93
C ASN A 143 10.22 20.43 -11.81
N GLY A 144 8.99 20.97 -11.61
CA GLY A 144 8.72 22.40 -11.47
C GLY A 144 8.57 23.19 -12.77
N THR A 145 8.91 22.62 -13.93
CA THR A 145 8.79 23.30 -15.25
C THR A 145 7.46 22.95 -15.92
N ALA A 146 6.74 23.96 -16.40
CA ALA A 146 5.47 23.75 -17.11
C ALA A 146 5.70 22.99 -18.42
N LEU A 147 4.97 21.89 -18.61
CA LEU A 147 4.99 21.09 -19.84
C LEU A 147 3.82 21.41 -20.76
N ALA A 148 2.61 21.48 -20.20
CA ALA A 148 1.40 21.65 -20.98
C ALA A 148 0.26 22.23 -20.14
N ASN A 149 -0.62 22.97 -20.82
CA ASN A 149 -1.97 23.26 -20.34
C ASN A 149 -2.92 22.26 -20.98
N LEU A 150 -3.78 21.66 -20.18
CA LEU A 150 -4.74 20.66 -20.63
C LEU A 150 -6.04 21.35 -21.06
N PRO A 151 -6.58 20.99 -22.24
CA PRO A 151 -7.91 21.46 -22.63
C PRO A 151 -8.97 20.76 -21.78
N ASP A 152 -9.97 21.53 -21.35
CA ASP A 152 -11.10 21.00 -20.61
C ASP A 152 -11.96 20.09 -21.50
N HIS A 153 -12.13 18.83 -21.09
CA HIS A 153 -12.93 17.83 -21.79
C HIS A 153 -13.52 16.82 -20.80
N GLY A 154 -14.81 16.53 -20.97
CA GLY A 154 -15.56 15.58 -20.13
C GLY A 154 -15.33 14.10 -20.45
N GLU A 155 -14.52 13.78 -21.45
CA GLU A 155 -14.19 12.42 -21.85
C GLU A 155 -12.78 12.04 -21.41
N LEU A 156 -12.59 10.74 -21.15
CA LEU A 156 -11.26 10.20 -20.85
C LEU A 156 -10.35 10.35 -22.07
N ARG A 157 -9.23 11.05 -21.88
CA ARG A 157 -8.20 11.23 -22.91
C ARG A 157 -6.85 10.76 -22.42
N ARG A 158 -6.06 10.26 -23.38
CA ARG A 158 -4.64 9.98 -23.16
C ARG A 158 -3.82 11.15 -23.65
N VAL A 159 -3.05 11.75 -22.75
CA VAL A 159 -2.13 12.85 -23.04
C VAL A 159 -0.70 12.32 -22.93
N SER A 160 0.05 12.41 -24.03
CA SER A 160 1.45 12.00 -24.11
C SER A 160 2.34 13.23 -24.06
N LEU A 161 3.19 13.32 -23.05
CA LEU A 161 4.11 14.43 -22.81
C LEU A 161 5.56 13.96 -22.91
N LEU A 162 6.41 14.79 -23.50
CA LEU A 162 7.86 14.58 -23.49
C LEU A 162 8.48 15.39 -22.34
N VAL A 163 9.19 14.71 -21.46
CA VAL A 163 10.04 15.31 -20.43
C VAL A 163 11.47 15.30 -20.96
N PRO A 164 12.05 16.47 -21.28
CA PRO A 164 13.41 16.54 -21.79
C PRO A 164 14.44 16.24 -20.69
N ALA A 165 15.59 15.70 -21.09
CA ALA A 165 16.69 15.30 -20.21
C ALA A 165 17.21 16.43 -19.31
N SER A 166 17.09 17.68 -19.75
CA SER A 166 17.46 18.86 -18.96
C SER A 166 16.66 19.00 -17.66
N LEU A 167 15.43 18.49 -17.63
CA LEU A 167 14.61 18.48 -16.41
C LEU A 167 14.93 17.29 -15.51
N MET A 168 15.67 16.29 -15.98
CA MET A 168 15.93 15.02 -15.28
C MET A 168 17.33 14.96 -14.62
N ALA A 169 17.89 16.09 -14.19
CA ALA A 169 19.28 16.18 -13.74
C ALA A 169 19.59 15.31 -12.49
N ASN A 170 18.67 15.31 -11.52
CA ASN A 170 18.71 14.44 -10.33
C ASN A 170 18.24 13.01 -10.64
N GLY A 171 17.64 12.77 -11.81
CA GLY A 171 17.12 11.49 -12.27
C GLY A 171 15.86 11.01 -11.55
N ASP A 172 15.18 11.90 -10.83
CA ASP A 172 13.82 11.71 -10.35
C ASP A 172 12.87 12.43 -11.31
N LEU A 173 11.68 11.88 -11.49
CA LEU A 173 10.60 12.55 -12.22
C LEU A 173 9.47 12.87 -11.24
N GLU A 174 9.26 14.16 -11.03
CA GLU A 174 8.08 14.70 -10.37
C GLU A 174 7.13 15.23 -11.43
N ILE A 175 5.91 14.70 -11.46
CA ILE A 175 4.80 15.27 -12.23
C ILE A 175 3.87 16.00 -11.28
N THR A 176 3.79 17.32 -11.42
CA THR A 176 2.86 18.15 -10.67
C THR A 176 1.65 18.45 -11.53
N LEU A 177 0.48 18.11 -11.03
CA LEU A 177 -0.82 18.44 -11.58
C LEU A 177 -1.37 19.62 -10.79
N ARG A 178 -1.68 20.73 -11.47
CA ARG A 178 -2.37 21.88 -10.88
C ARG A 178 -3.69 22.10 -11.59
N SER A 179 -4.76 22.35 -10.84
CA SER A 179 -6.07 22.64 -11.41
C SER A 179 -6.92 23.47 -10.45
N ASN A 180 -7.96 24.09 -10.98
CA ASN A 180 -9.09 24.49 -10.16
C ASN A 180 -9.74 23.24 -9.55
N THR A 181 -10.53 23.44 -8.49
CA THR A 181 -11.19 22.33 -7.80
C THR A 181 -12.69 22.50 -7.74
N TYR A 182 -13.38 21.38 -7.65
CA TYR A 182 -14.80 21.24 -7.34
C TYR A 182 -14.93 20.49 -6.01
N ASP A 183 -15.73 21.02 -5.10
CA ASP A 183 -15.92 20.43 -3.77
C ASP A 183 -17.06 19.41 -3.73
N ASP A 184 -16.73 18.13 -3.51
CA ASP A 184 -17.71 17.05 -3.31
C ASP A 184 -17.09 15.80 -2.67
N PRO A 185 -17.38 15.47 -1.39
CA PRO A 185 -17.35 16.33 -0.19
C PRO A 185 -15.92 16.83 0.17
N ARG A 186 -14.97 16.71 -0.76
CA ARG A 186 -13.57 17.13 -0.64
C ARG A 186 -13.15 17.86 -1.93
N PRO A 187 -12.07 18.65 -1.94
CA PRO A 187 -11.63 19.31 -3.17
C PRO A 187 -11.15 18.27 -4.20
N LEU A 188 -11.80 18.26 -5.36
CA LEU A 188 -11.51 17.40 -6.51
C LEU A 188 -11.03 18.26 -7.68
N GLY A 189 -9.82 18.00 -8.18
CA GLY A 189 -9.28 18.61 -9.38
C GLY A 189 -9.46 17.72 -10.60
N LEU A 190 -8.36 17.15 -11.10
CA LEU A 190 -8.33 16.23 -12.22
C LEU A 190 -8.67 14.79 -11.84
N PHE A 191 -9.47 14.12 -12.67
CA PHE A 191 -9.62 12.68 -12.60
C PHE A 191 -8.44 12.01 -13.32
N VAL A 192 -7.68 11.18 -12.61
CA VAL A 192 -6.53 10.43 -13.15
C VAL A 192 -6.80 8.93 -13.04
N GLU A 193 -6.91 8.26 -14.18
CA GLU A 193 -7.08 6.80 -14.26
C GLU A 193 -5.74 6.07 -14.28
N GLY A 194 -4.75 6.63 -14.98
CA GLY A 194 -3.49 5.94 -15.18
C GLY A 194 -2.33 6.85 -15.57
N VAL A 195 -1.14 6.42 -15.15
CA VAL A 195 0.12 7.06 -15.49
C VAL A 195 1.09 5.99 -15.97
N ARG A 196 1.70 6.22 -17.14
CA ARG A 196 2.78 5.36 -17.65
C ARG A 196 3.98 6.24 -17.98
N VAL A 197 5.16 5.74 -17.64
CA VAL A 197 6.41 6.45 -17.89
C VAL A 197 7.35 5.50 -18.61
N ALA A 198 7.95 5.96 -19.70
CA ALA A 198 8.87 5.18 -20.51
C ALA A 198 10.01 6.06 -21.04
N PRO A 199 11.21 5.51 -21.28
CA PRO A 199 12.27 6.22 -21.99
C PRO A 199 11.77 6.78 -23.34
N ALA A 200 12.15 8.00 -23.68
CA ALA A 200 11.94 8.58 -25.00
C ALA A 200 13.29 8.73 -25.72
N GLY A 201 13.33 8.45 -27.03
CA GLY A 201 14.55 8.60 -27.85
C GLY A 201 15.53 7.43 -27.80
N VAL A 202 16.71 7.63 -28.40
CA VAL A 202 17.79 6.63 -28.43
C VAL A 202 18.41 6.56 -27.04
N THR A 203 18.51 5.35 -26.51
CA THR A 203 19.10 5.10 -25.19
C THR A 203 20.54 5.59 -25.16
N SER A 204 20.77 6.75 -24.52
CA SER A 204 22.14 7.21 -24.30
C SER A 204 22.86 6.22 -23.39
N THR A 205 24.17 6.05 -23.58
CA THR A 205 25.02 5.19 -22.73
C THR A 205 25.03 5.62 -21.24
N LEU A 206 24.50 6.80 -20.93
CA LEU A 206 24.39 7.36 -19.58
C LEU A 206 23.00 7.18 -18.93
N GLN A 207 21.97 6.84 -19.71
CA GLN A 207 20.64 6.48 -19.20
C GLN A 207 20.62 5.27 -18.24
N PRO A 208 21.58 4.33 -18.27
CA PRO A 208 21.72 3.28 -17.27
C PRO A 208 22.30 3.74 -15.93
N VAL A 209 22.92 4.93 -15.85
CA VAL A 209 23.59 5.36 -14.62
C VAL A 209 22.52 5.77 -13.59
N PRO A 210 22.40 5.04 -12.47
CA PRO A 210 21.42 5.38 -11.45
C PRO A 210 21.77 6.74 -10.83
N PRO A 211 20.77 7.53 -10.43
CA PRO A 211 20.99 8.75 -9.67
C PRO A 211 21.88 8.54 -8.45
N GLY A 212 22.56 9.61 -8.01
CA GLY A 212 23.46 9.55 -6.86
C GLY A 212 22.79 8.99 -5.60
N GLY A 213 21.53 9.32 -5.35
CA GLY A 213 20.75 8.77 -4.23
C GLY A 213 20.53 7.26 -4.34
N VAL A 214 20.15 6.78 -5.53
CA VAL A 214 19.97 5.34 -5.80
C VAL A 214 21.31 4.60 -5.69
N LEU A 215 22.39 5.20 -6.21
CA LEU A 215 23.74 4.64 -6.08
C LEU A 215 24.15 4.52 -4.61
N LEU A 216 23.93 5.56 -3.80
CA LEU A 216 24.25 5.56 -2.38
C LEU A 216 23.42 4.51 -1.62
N ALA A 217 22.12 4.40 -1.90
CA ALA A 217 21.26 3.38 -1.29
C ALA A 217 21.69 1.96 -1.70
N GLY A 218 22.05 1.76 -2.97
CA GLY A 218 22.59 0.50 -3.49
C GLY A 218 23.93 0.14 -2.84
N LEU A 219 24.85 1.09 -2.74
CA LEU A 219 26.13 0.89 -2.05
C LEU A 219 25.94 0.56 -0.58
N THR A 220 25.06 1.29 0.11
CA THR A 220 24.71 1.01 1.52
C THR A 220 24.16 -0.39 1.68
N THR A 221 23.29 -0.83 0.76
CA THR A 221 22.72 -2.18 0.75
C THR A 221 23.82 -3.24 0.58
N VAL A 222 24.71 -3.08 -0.41
CA VAL A 222 25.80 -4.02 -0.69
C VAL A 222 26.79 -4.09 0.48
N LEU A 223 27.29 -2.94 0.94
CA LEU A 223 28.29 -2.87 2.01
C LEU A 223 27.73 -3.33 3.35
N GLY A 224 26.49 -2.98 3.67
CA GLY A 224 25.87 -3.39 4.91
C GLY A 224 25.51 -4.88 4.91
N LEU A 225 25.08 -5.45 3.78
CA LEU A 225 24.87 -6.90 3.69
C LEU A 225 26.20 -7.66 3.76
N TYR A 226 27.24 -7.16 3.10
CA TYR A 226 28.61 -7.65 3.29
C TYR A 226 29.02 -7.63 4.77
N ALA A 227 28.78 -6.52 5.48
CA ALA A 227 29.07 -6.42 6.91
C ALA A 227 28.28 -7.42 7.75
N CYS A 228 26.98 -7.60 7.48
CA CYS A 228 26.14 -8.62 8.12
C CYS A 228 26.73 -10.03 7.92
N LEU A 229 27.09 -10.38 6.68
CA LEU A 229 27.68 -11.68 6.35
C LEU A 229 29.04 -11.89 7.03
N VAL A 230 29.90 -10.87 7.09
CA VAL A 230 31.17 -10.94 7.82
C VAL A 230 30.93 -11.19 9.32
N VAL A 231 29.96 -10.50 9.93
CA VAL A 231 29.61 -10.71 11.35
C VAL A 231 29.11 -12.13 11.59
N LEU A 232 28.25 -12.65 10.71
CA LEU A 232 27.68 -13.99 10.83
C LEU A 232 28.72 -15.09 10.58
N PHE A 233 29.55 -14.96 9.54
CA PHE A 233 30.51 -16.00 9.16
C PHE A 233 31.78 -16.03 10.01
N ARG A 234 32.18 -14.91 10.62
CA ARG A 234 33.40 -14.86 11.46
C ARG A 234 33.38 -15.83 12.64
N GLY A 235 32.22 -16.15 13.22
CA GLY A 235 32.17 -17.08 14.36
C GLY A 235 31.78 -18.51 14.06
N LEU A 236 31.60 -18.86 12.78
CA LEU A 236 31.43 -20.26 12.36
C LEU A 236 32.77 -21.01 12.31
N TYR A 237 33.90 -20.28 12.26
CA TYR A 237 35.24 -20.86 12.19
C TYR A 237 35.97 -20.78 13.54
N PRO A 238 36.72 -21.82 13.94
CA PRO A 238 37.46 -21.83 15.20
C PRO A 238 38.61 -20.80 15.19
N PRO A 239 38.93 -20.17 16.34
CA PRO A 239 39.94 -19.10 16.44
C PRO A 239 41.37 -19.55 16.11
N ALA A 240 41.64 -20.85 16.08
CA ALA A 240 42.94 -21.42 15.73
C ALA A 240 43.20 -21.54 14.22
N ALA A 241 42.19 -21.29 13.36
CA ALA A 241 42.37 -21.32 11.92
C ALA A 241 42.89 -19.95 11.42
N PRO A 242 44.05 -19.88 10.75
CA PRO A 242 44.61 -18.63 10.25
C PRO A 242 43.89 -18.18 8.97
N GLN A 243 42.56 -18.03 8.97
CA GLN A 243 41.83 -17.66 7.75
C GLN A 243 40.63 -16.73 8.02
N PRO A 244 40.87 -15.47 8.43
CA PRO A 244 39.91 -14.39 8.17
C PRO A 244 39.55 -14.30 6.68
N THR A 245 40.36 -14.89 5.79
CA THR A 245 40.13 -14.98 4.35
C THR A 245 38.84 -15.71 3.96
N ARG A 246 38.48 -16.87 4.54
CA ARG A 246 37.29 -17.62 4.06
C ARG A 246 35.97 -16.89 4.30
N ALA A 247 35.77 -16.35 5.50
CA ALA A 247 34.57 -15.58 5.83
C ALA A 247 34.47 -14.30 4.98
N VAL A 248 35.61 -13.64 4.72
CA VAL A 248 35.68 -12.46 3.85
C VAL A 248 35.37 -12.82 2.40
N TRP A 249 35.92 -13.92 1.87
CA TRP A 249 35.63 -14.39 0.52
C TRP A 249 34.16 -14.83 0.35
N GLY A 250 33.59 -15.51 1.36
CA GLY A 250 32.16 -15.86 1.36
C GLY A 250 31.26 -14.62 1.38
N ALA A 251 31.58 -13.63 2.22
CA ALA A 251 30.88 -12.36 2.24
C ALA A 251 31.05 -11.57 0.92
N ALA A 252 32.25 -11.60 0.33
CA ALA A 252 32.52 -10.96 -0.97
C ALA A 252 31.73 -11.62 -2.11
N ALA A 253 31.67 -12.96 -2.14
CA ALA A 253 30.83 -13.68 -3.10
C ALA A 253 29.35 -13.31 -2.94
N GLY A 254 28.86 -13.21 -1.70
CA GLY A 254 27.52 -12.71 -1.40
C GLY A 254 27.29 -11.27 -1.88
N ALA A 255 28.25 -10.38 -1.66
CA ALA A 255 28.18 -8.99 -2.13
C ALA A 255 28.14 -8.91 -3.67
N VAL A 256 28.93 -9.73 -4.37
CA VAL A 256 28.90 -9.82 -5.85
C VAL A 256 27.54 -10.31 -6.35
N LEU A 257 26.96 -11.33 -5.71
CA LEU A 257 25.62 -11.79 -6.03
C LEU A 257 24.58 -10.67 -5.88
N VAL A 258 24.66 -9.91 -4.78
CA VAL A 258 23.75 -8.80 -4.50
C VAL A 258 23.90 -7.68 -5.52
N ILE A 259 25.13 -7.35 -5.92
CA ILE A 259 25.39 -6.40 -7.01
C ILE A 259 24.72 -6.89 -8.30
N GLY A 260 24.89 -8.17 -8.65
CA GLY A 260 24.27 -8.76 -9.85
C GLY A 260 22.75 -8.68 -9.83
N VAL A 261 22.13 -9.05 -8.70
CA VAL A 261 20.67 -8.99 -8.51
C VAL A 261 20.17 -7.54 -8.55
N LEU A 262 20.82 -6.61 -7.86
CA LEU A 262 20.43 -5.19 -7.88
C LEU A 262 20.59 -4.57 -9.26
N ALA A 263 21.68 -4.88 -9.97
CA ALA A 263 21.90 -4.41 -11.33
C ALA A 263 20.83 -4.94 -12.29
N TRP A 264 20.50 -6.23 -12.21
CA TRP A 264 19.42 -6.83 -12.98
C TRP A 264 18.06 -6.19 -12.64
N ALA A 265 17.75 -6.01 -11.36
CA ALA A 265 16.50 -5.42 -10.91
C ALA A 265 16.36 -3.95 -11.34
N LEU A 266 17.43 -3.15 -11.28
CA LEU A 266 17.44 -1.77 -11.78
C LEU A 266 17.32 -1.68 -13.31
N ALA A 267 17.76 -2.71 -14.03
CA ALA A 267 17.63 -2.79 -15.49
C ALA A 267 16.22 -3.21 -15.93
N ALA A 268 15.65 -4.27 -15.32
CA ALA A 268 14.37 -4.84 -15.70
C ALA A 268 13.17 -4.17 -15.01
N HIS A 269 13.35 -3.73 -13.76
CA HIS A 269 12.29 -3.27 -12.87
C HIS A 269 12.70 -1.96 -12.19
N ARG A 270 13.16 -0.98 -12.97
CA ARG A 270 13.79 0.24 -12.46
C ARG A 270 12.93 0.99 -11.44
N PHE A 271 11.69 1.32 -11.81
CA PHE A 271 10.79 2.09 -10.95
C PHE A 271 10.56 1.43 -9.58
N PRO A 272 10.05 0.17 -9.48
CA PRO A 272 9.83 -0.45 -8.18
C PRO A 272 11.14 -0.64 -7.41
N THR A 273 12.24 -0.97 -8.09
CA THR A 273 13.55 -1.13 -7.44
C THR A 273 14.04 0.18 -6.83
N SER A 274 14.05 1.27 -7.60
CA SER A 274 14.49 2.59 -7.14
C SER A 274 13.63 3.12 -5.99
N PHE A 275 12.32 2.85 -6.00
CA PHE A 275 11.43 3.20 -4.90
C PHE A 275 11.74 2.40 -3.62
N MET A 276 12.02 1.09 -3.74
CA MET A 276 12.28 0.22 -2.58
C MET A 276 13.68 0.39 -1.98
N LEU A 277 14.65 0.81 -2.80
CA LEU A 277 16.07 0.78 -2.45
C LEU A 277 16.43 1.58 -1.19
N PRO A 278 15.88 2.78 -0.94
CA PRO A 278 16.11 3.50 0.32
C PRO A 278 15.62 2.71 1.55
N GLY A 279 14.45 2.08 1.46
CA GLY A 279 13.91 1.23 2.51
C GLY A 279 14.78 0.01 2.78
N VAL A 280 15.26 -0.65 1.72
CA VAL A 280 16.21 -1.77 1.81
C VAL A 280 17.55 -1.31 2.42
N ALA A 281 18.07 -0.15 2.02
CA ALA A 281 19.30 0.42 2.58
C ALA A 281 19.16 0.69 4.08
N GLY A 282 18.04 1.28 4.51
CA GLY A 282 17.72 1.48 5.92
C GLY A 282 17.60 0.16 6.69
N LEU A 283 16.92 -0.83 6.12
CA LEU A 283 16.77 -2.17 6.68
C LEU A 283 18.12 -2.87 6.87
N VAL A 284 19.01 -2.78 5.89
CA VAL A 284 20.37 -3.34 5.98
C VAL A 284 21.19 -2.62 7.04
N ALA A 285 21.19 -1.28 7.07
CA ALA A 285 21.92 -0.50 8.06
C ALA A 285 21.46 -0.86 9.49
N TRP A 286 20.15 -0.97 9.69
CA TRP A 286 19.57 -1.43 10.93
C TRP A 286 19.96 -2.87 11.28
N SER A 287 19.98 -3.77 10.29
CA SER A 287 20.40 -5.16 10.48
C SER A 287 21.84 -5.26 10.99
N VAL A 288 22.75 -4.42 10.49
CA VAL A 288 24.14 -4.37 10.98
C VAL A 288 24.17 -3.98 12.46
N LEU A 289 23.48 -2.91 12.84
CA LEU A 289 23.41 -2.44 14.24
C LEU A 289 22.83 -3.53 15.15
N LEU A 290 21.71 -4.12 14.73
CA LEU A 290 21.01 -5.15 15.48
C LEU A 290 21.85 -6.41 15.64
N LEU A 291 22.55 -6.87 14.59
CA LEU A 291 23.45 -8.01 14.68
C LEU A 291 24.63 -7.75 15.62
N VAL A 292 25.22 -6.56 15.59
CA VAL A 292 26.32 -6.20 16.49
C VAL A 292 25.84 -6.18 17.95
N ALA A 293 24.70 -5.55 18.22
CA ALA A 293 24.10 -5.47 19.55
C ALA A 293 23.71 -6.85 20.09
N LEU A 294 22.99 -7.64 19.29
CA LEU A 294 22.58 -9.00 19.66
C LEU A 294 23.77 -9.92 19.85
N ARG A 295 24.80 -9.84 18.99
CA ARG A 295 26.01 -10.63 19.16
C ARG A 295 26.69 -10.32 20.50
N TRP A 296 26.83 -9.05 20.83
CA TRP A 296 27.42 -8.63 22.09
C TRP A 296 26.63 -9.14 23.30
N LEU A 297 25.29 -9.06 23.25
CA LEU A 297 24.41 -9.55 24.32
C LEU A 297 24.46 -11.08 24.44
N LEU A 298 24.30 -11.79 23.33
CA LEU A 298 24.23 -13.25 23.30
C LEU A 298 25.55 -13.91 23.69
N LEU A 299 26.70 -13.28 23.41
CA LEU A 299 28.01 -13.78 23.88
C LEU A 299 28.18 -13.66 25.40
N ARG A 300 27.39 -12.82 26.09
CA ARG A 300 27.39 -12.72 27.56
C ARG A 300 26.47 -13.75 28.20
N VAL A 301 25.42 -14.16 27.50
CA VAL A 301 24.42 -15.11 27.99
C VAL A 301 24.81 -16.54 27.66
N PHE A 302 25.35 -16.77 26.47
CA PHE A 302 25.67 -18.11 25.96
C PHE A 302 27.19 -18.35 25.92
N PRO A 303 27.69 -19.45 26.51
CA PRO A 303 29.12 -19.73 26.58
C PRO A 303 29.72 -20.21 25.24
N SER A 304 28.88 -20.71 24.33
CA SER A 304 29.34 -21.28 23.05
C SER A 304 29.20 -20.27 21.92
N ALA A 305 30.33 -19.81 21.38
CA ALA A 305 30.35 -18.94 20.21
C ALA A 305 29.60 -19.56 19.02
N ARG A 306 29.76 -20.86 18.74
CA ARG A 306 29.05 -21.52 17.63
C ARG A 306 27.54 -21.47 17.79
N PHE A 307 27.06 -21.71 19.01
CA PHE A 307 25.63 -21.65 19.31
C PHE A 307 25.07 -20.23 19.14
N THR A 308 25.80 -19.22 19.63
CA THR A 308 25.45 -17.81 19.41
C THR A 308 25.33 -17.45 17.93
N HIS A 309 26.26 -17.91 17.07
CA HIS A 309 26.20 -17.61 15.64
C HIS A 309 25.07 -18.35 14.93
N ALA A 310 24.75 -19.58 15.36
CA ALA A 310 23.57 -20.30 14.85
C ALA A 310 22.27 -19.56 15.18
N ILE A 311 22.12 -19.05 16.41
CA ILE A 311 20.96 -18.23 16.80
C ILE A 311 20.92 -16.93 15.99
N LEU A 312 22.06 -16.23 15.84
CA LEU A 312 22.12 -15.00 15.06
C LEU A 312 21.75 -15.22 13.59
N LEU A 313 22.20 -16.33 12.99
CA LEU A 313 21.85 -16.69 11.63
C LEU A 313 20.35 -16.99 11.50
N LEU A 314 19.79 -17.80 12.41
CA LEU A 314 18.36 -18.08 12.44
C LEU A 314 17.55 -16.79 12.58
N PHE A 315 17.92 -15.95 13.55
CA PHE A 315 17.32 -14.64 13.76
C PHE A 315 17.37 -13.79 12.49
N PHE A 316 18.55 -13.66 11.88
CA PHE A 316 18.75 -12.85 10.68
C PHE A 316 17.88 -13.33 9.51
N VAL A 317 17.86 -14.64 9.26
CA VAL A 317 17.04 -15.23 8.18
C VAL A 317 15.55 -15.01 8.45
N SER A 318 15.07 -15.28 9.67
CA SER A 318 13.67 -15.05 10.04
C SER A 318 13.27 -13.57 9.97
N TYR A 319 14.17 -12.69 10.41
CA TYR A 319 14.00 -11.24 10.33
C TYR A 319 13.85 -10.77 8.89
N TRP A 320 14.76 -11.19 8.00
CA TRP A 320 14.73 -10.82 6.60
C TRP A 320 13.54 -11.42 5.85
N LEU A 321 13.14 -12.66 6.16
CA LEU A 321 11.94 -13.25 5.56
C LEU A 321 10.68 -12.43 5.91
N LYS A 322 10.56 -12.00 7.17
CA LYS A 322 9.46 -11.13 7.61
C LYS A 322 9.54 -9.74 6.97
N ALA A 323 10.73 -9.12 6.94
CA ALA A 323 10.92 -7.78 6.41
C ALA A 323 10.68 -7.73 4.89
N VAL A 324 11.17 -8.71 4.13
CA VAL A 324 10.89 -8.84 2.69
C VAL A 324 9.39 -9.02 2.44
N GLY A 325 8.71 -9.84 3.24
CA GLY A 325 7.24 -9.98 3.14
C GLY A 325 6.47 -8.70 3.46
N MET A 326 7.06 -7.75 4.20
CA MET A 326 6.48 -6.41 4.41
C MET A 326 6.78 -5.46 3.25
N LEU A 327 7.90 -5.65 2.56
CA LEU A 327 8.32 -4.84 1.43
C LEU A 327 7.68 -5.28 0.10
N TYR A 328 7.39 -6.57 -0.09
CA TYR A 328 6.85 -7.10 -1.34
C TYR A 328 5.84 -8.26 -1.18
N PRO A 329 4.67 -8.20 -1.86
CA PRO A 329 4.06 -6.98 -2.40
C PRO A 329 3.82 -5.99 -1.26
N TYR A 330 3.90 -4.67 -1.52
CA TYR A 330 3.81 -3.64 -0.48
C TYR A 330 2.72 -3.97 0.55
N PHE A 331 3.14 -4.20 1.80
CA PHE A 331 2.20 -4.47 2.86
C PHE A 331 1.43 -3.19 3.18
N ILE A 332 0.18 -3.14 2.76
CA ILE A 332 -0.76 -2.11 3.20
C ILE A 332 -1.26 -2.55 4.57
N ALA A 333 -0.72 -1.95 5.61
CA ALA A 333 -1.16 -2.19 6.97
C ALA A 333 -2.50 -1.47 7.21
N ILE A 334 -3.60 -2.19 7.06
CA ILE A 334 -4.98 -1.65 7.13
C ILE A 334 -5.30 -1.10 8.53
N ASP A 335 -4.74 -1.72 9.57
CA ASP A 335 -5.07 -1.42 10.97
C ASP A 335 -4.05 -0.51 11.67
N VAL A 336 -3.05 0.02 10.98
CA VAL A 336 -2.04 0.89 11.62
C VAL A 336 -2.70 2.12 12.23
N HIS A 337 -3.66 2.74 11.54
CA HIS A 337 -4.40 3.86 12.09
C HIS A 337 -5.11 3.47 13.40
N TRP A 338 -5.80 2.33 13.41
CA TRP A 338 -6.48 1.82 14.60
C TRP A 338 -5.50 1.58 15.75
N HIS A 339 -4.35 0.95 15.49
CA HIS A 339 -3.31 0.74 16.50
C HIS A 339 -2.73 2.06 17.03
N MET A 340 -2.41 3.02 16.14
CA MET A 340 -1.81 4.30 16.53
C MET A 340 -2.79 5.18 17.31
N ALA A 341 -4.09 5.12 17.01
CA ALA A 341 -5.12 5.80 17.80
C ALA A 341 -5.12 5.32 19.26
N ARG A 342 -4.95 4.01 19.50
CA ARG A 342 -4.87 3.45 20.86
C ARG A 342 -3.57 3.82 21.56
N VAL A 343 -2.45 3.92 20.83
CA VAL A 343 -1.19 4.44 21.38
C VAL A 343 -1.37 5.89 21.86
N ARG A 344 -2.04 6.74 21.06
CA ARG A 344 -2.35 8.12 21.47
C ARG A 344 -3.20 8.17 22.73
N TRP A 345 -4.25 7.35 22.83
CA TRP A 345 -5.07 7.26 24.04
C TRP A 345 -4.23 6.95 25.29
N ILE A 346 -3.23 6.08 25.19
CA ILE A 346 -2.33 5.79 26.32
C ILE A 346 -1.48 7.01 26.66
N LEU A 347 -0.93 7.69 25.67
CA LEU A 347 -0.15 8.92 25.85
C LEU A 347 -1.00 10.06 26.45
N ASP A 348 -2.30 10.10 26.16
CA ASP A 348 -3.27 11.03 26.71
C ASP A 348 -3.80 10.63 28.11
N GLY A 349 -3.21 9.59 28.72
CA GLY A 349 -3.56 9.14 30.08
C GLY A 349 -4.79 8.23 30.17
N GLN A 350 -5.32 7.75 29.04
CA GLN A 350 -6.52 6.90 28.99
C GLN A 350 -6.22 5.39 29.08
N LEU A 351 -5.03 5.00 29.55
CA LEU A 351 -4.67 3.59 29.74
C LEU A 351 -5.72 2.78 30.55
N PRO A 352 -6.33 3.31 31.64
CA PRO A 352 -7.34 2.56 32.39
C PRO A 352 -8.57 2.16 31.56
N LEU A 353 -8.95 2.97 30.57
CA LEU A 353 -10.09 2.73 29.70
C LEU A 353 -9.87 1.51 28.79
N LEU A 354 -8.61 1.25 28.40
CA LEU A 354 -8.27 0.09 27.57
C LEU A 354 -8.27 -1.23 28.33
N TYR A 355 -8.07 -1.19 29.66
CA TYR A 355 -8.06 -2.37 30.54
C TYR A 355 -9.44 -2.74 31.11
N GLY A 356 -10.46 -1.90 30.92
CA GLY A 356 -11.80 -2.11 31.46
C GLY A 356 -12.59 -3.22 30.75
N THR A 357 -13.62 -3.75 31.41
CA THR A 357 -14.59 -4.69 30.82
C THR A 357 -15.39 -4.06 29.67
N ASN A 358 -15.56 -2.73 29.72
CA ASN A 358 -16.18 -1.91 28.67
C ASN A 358 -15.13 -1.26 27.75
N SER A 359 -13.95 -1.88 27.61
CA SER A 359 -12.90 -1.37 26.73
C SER A 359 -13.42 -1.28 25.29
N PRO A 360 -13.24 -0.15 24.59
CA PRO A 360 -13.56 -0.03 23.17
C PRO A 360 -12.82 -1.05 22.29
N LEU A 361 -11.74 -1.66 22.79
CA LEU A 361 -11.07 -2.77 22.11
C LEU A 361 -12.01 -3.97 21.97
N ASN A 362 -12.73 -4.32 23.04
CA ASN A 362 -13.65 -5.46 23.05
C ASN A 362 -14.82 -5.25 22.09
N GLU A 363 -15.32 -4.01 21.95
CA GLU A 363 -16.41 -3.72 21.01
C GLU A 363 -15.97 -3.80 19.56
N SER A 364 -14.74 -3.40 19.26
CA SER A 364 -14.21 -3.43 17.89
C SER A 364 -13.81 -4.83 17.40
N THR A 365 -13.51 -5.76 18.30
CA THR A 365 -13.05 -7.13 17.95
C THR A 365 -14.06 -8.22 18.28
N MET A 366 -15.04 -7.95 19.15
CA MET A 366 -16.09 -8.88 19.56
C MET A 366 -17.45 -8.18 19.56
N PRO A 367 -17.98 -7.85 18.37
CA PRO A 367 -19.27 -7.18 18.26
C PRO A 367 -20.39 -8.09 18.79
N VAL A 368 -21.36 -7.49 19.48
CA VAL A 368 -22.50 -8.20 20.10
C VAL A 368 -23.28 -9.03 19.07
N ALA A 369 -23.33 -8.58 17.83
CA ALA A 369 -24.05 -9.28 16.78
C ALA A 369 -23.39 -10.62 16.35
N GLU A 370 -22.08 -10.80 16.56
CA GLU A 370 -21.39 -12.08 16.33
C GLU A 370 -21.27 -12.92 17.60
N TRP A 371 -21.04 -12.27 18.75
CA TRP A 371 -20.68 -12.94 20.01
C TRP A 371 -21.80 -12.99 21.05
N GLY A 372 -22.95 -12.37 20.76
CA GLY A 372 -24.09 -12.24 21.68
C GLY A 372 -23.88 -11.20 22.79
N VAL A 373 -24.95 -10.95 23.55
CA VAL A 373 -24.94 -10.00 24.68
C VAL A 373 -24.05 -10.50 25.83
N ASN A 374 -23.92 -11.82 25.96
CA ASN A 374 -23.07 -12.50 26.95
C ASN A 374 -21.72 -12.90 26.36
N ARG A 375 -21.09 -12.01 25.58
CA ARG A 375 -19.78 -12.25 24.98
C ARG A 375 -18.73 -12.53 26.07
N PRO A 376 -17.81 -13.49 25.86
CA PRO A 376 -16.71 -13.69 26.79
C PRO A 376 -15.84 -12.42 26.81
N VAL A 377 -15.61 -11.87 28.00
CA VAL A 377 -14.67 -10.76 28.17
C VAL A 377 -13.26 -11.33 28.04
N ILE A 378 -12.74 -11.35 26.81
CA ILE A 378 -11.33 -11.61 26.55
C ILE A 378 -10.66 -10.25 26.54
N PRO A 379 -10.01 -9.81 27.63
CA PRO A 379 -9.36 -8.51 27.64
C PRO A 379 -8.28 -8.52 26.56
N TYR A 380 -8.50 -7.77 25.49
CA TYR A 380 -7.45 -7.51 24.52
C TYR A 380 -6.35 -6.77 25.26
N SER A 381 -5.24 -7.46 25.55
CA SER A 381 -4.17 -6.88 26.35
C SER A 381 -3.62 -5.65 25.63
N PRO A 382 -3.66 -4.45 26.23
CA PRO A 382 -3.09 -3.25 25.62
C PRO A 382 -1.56 -3.26 25.70
N TYR A 383 -0.94 -4.39 26.09
CA TYR A 383 0.51 -4.55 26.19
C TYR A 383 1.23 -4.17 24.91
N PHE A 384 0.73 -4.59 23.75
CA PHE A 384 1.29 -4.15 22.48
C PHE A 384 1.29 -2.62 22.36
N HIS A 385 0.17 -1.97 22.66
CA HIS A 385 0.03 -0.52 22.57
C HIS A 385 0.87 0.23 23.61
N MET A 386 1.03 -0.33 24.82
CA MET A 386 1.94 0.19 25.84
C MET A 386 3.40 0.13 25.39
N PHE A 387 3.83 -0.98 24.78
CA PHE A 387 5.19 -1.05 24.21
C PHE A 387 5.35 -0.10 23.02
N ALA A 388 4.31 0.03 22.21
CA ALA A 388 4.32 0.92 21.06
C ALA A 388 4.38 2.42 21.44
N THR A 389 4.08 2.82 22.69
CA THR A 389 4.32 4.21 23.13
C THR A 389 5.79 4.59 23.09
N LEU A 390 6.72 3.62 23.17
CA LEU A 390 8.15 3.89 23.00
C LEU A 390 8.47 4.44 21.61
N PHE A 391 7.63 4.18 20.60
CA PHE A 391 7.76 4.79 19.29
C PHE A 391 7.48 6.29 19.30
N ALA A 392 6.81 6.84 20.32
CA ALA A 392 6.68 8.30 20.47
C ALA A 392 8.01 8.98 20.87
N LEU A 393 9.01 8.21 21.31
CA LEU A 393 10.38 8.69 21.52
C LEU A 393 11.21 8.69 20.23
N SER A 394 10.67 8.10 19.16
CA SER A 394 11.29 8.11 17.84
C SER A 394 11.28 9.53 17.27
N PRO A 395 12.31 9.94 16.51
CA PRO A 395 12.27 11.20 15.76
C PRO A 395 11.18 11.22 14.67
N TRP A 396 10.56 10.08 14.34
CA TRP A 396 9.45 10.00 13.41
C TRP A 396 8.11 10.13 14.14
N SER A 397 7.21 10.95 13.59
CA SER A 397 5.87 11.11 14.18
C SER A 397 5.03 9.83 14.04
N LEU A 398 4.04 9.68 14.92
CA LEU A 398 3.07 8.57 14.82
C LEU A 398 2.24 8.69 13.54
N GLU A 399 2.01 9.92 13.05
CA GLU A 399 1.36 10.19 11.75
C GLU A 399 2.21 9.71 10.58
N PHE A 400 3.53 9.93 10.62
CA PHE A 400 4.45 9.47 9.58
C PHE A 400 4.39 7.95 9.40
N THR A 401 4.26 7.21 10.51
CA THR A 401 4.09 5.74 10.49
C THR A 401 2.75 5.32 9.83
N ASN A 402 1.71 6.14 9.93
CA ASN A 402 0.40 5.89 9.32
C ASN A 402 0.35 6.27 7.83
N GLU A 403 0.98 7.39 7.44
CA GLU A 403 0.93 7.94 6.08
C GLU A 403 1.86 7.22 5.10
N TYR A 404 3.06 6.80 5.54
CA TYR A 404 4.03 6.11 4.68
C TYR A 404 3.51 4.76 4.16
N VAL A 405 2.65 4.09 4.94
CA VAL A 405 2.01 2.82 4.58
C VAL A 405 0.92 2.99 3.52
N GLN A 406 0.24 4.14 3.49
CA GLN A 406 -0.90 4.37 2.60
C GLN A 406 -0.48 4.88 1.20
N CYS A 407 0.66 5.57 1.09
CA CYS A 407 1.11 6.19 -0.16
C CYS A 407 1.78 5.22 -1.17
N ALA A 408 2.17 4.00 -0.76
CA ALA A 408 2.91 3.06 -1.61
C ALA A 408 2.03 2.19 -2.54
N GLY A 409 0.71 2.41 -2.58
CA GLY A 409 -0.27 1.57 -3.26
C GLY A 409 -0.38 1.74 -4.78
N TRP A 410 0.73 1.79 -5.52
CA TRP A 410 0.74 1.83 -6.99
C TRP A 410 1.77 0.86 -7.59
N ILE A 411 1.44 -0.44 -7.55
CA ILE A 411 1.94 -1.41 -8.54
C ILE A 411 0.73 -2.25 -8.95
N PRO A 412 0.27 -2.18 -10.22
CA PRO A 412 -0.71 -3.15 -10.70
C PRO A 412 -0.09 -4.53 -10.67
N ALA A 413 -0.77 -5.48 -10.02
CA ALA A 413 -0.47 -6.89 -10.17
C ALA A 413 -0.78 -7.29 -11.61
N GLY A 414 0.26 -7.60 -12.38
CA GLY A 414 0.15 -8.33 -13.65
C GLY A 414 -0.38 -7.53 -14.85
N SER A 415 0.53 -7.24 -15.78
CA SER A 415 0.33 -7.61 -17.19
C SER A 415 1.29 -8.73 -17.52
#